data_AF-A0A521T1S6-F1
#
_entry.id   AF-A0A521T1S6-F1
#
_cell.length_a   1.000
_cell.length_b   1.000
_cell.length_c   1.000
_cell.angle_alpha   90.00
_cell.angle_beta   90.00
_cell.angle_gamma   90.00
#
_symmetry.space_group_name_H-M   'P 1'
#
loop_
_entity.id
_entity.type
_entity.pdbx_description
1 polymer ?
#
loop_
_entity_poly.entity_id
_entity_poly.type
_entity_poly.pdbx_seq_one_letter_code
_entity_poly.pdbx_strand_id
1 'polypeptide(L)'
;LDRRTAIVNNGQADVLISIHADAAPRPSVRGAQVLTLMPNGYQRRLPAADTSATVPVAGGGTRMIDVVPWELAQLPHLDRSNSFAASVVQHLRDRQIPLAARPQDTAPLRLLAGANMPAILLSVGFLTNVDDAAALAGADVPASIVDALIAALIDLRAEMARGRR
;
A
#
# COMPACT_ATOMS: atom_id res chain seq x y z
N LEU A 1 7.67 -11.74 3.86
CA LEU A 1 6.86 -10.51 3.66
C LEU A 1 5.76 -10.43 4.70
N ASP A 2 5.09 -11.55 4.97
CA ASP A 2 3.93 -11.66 5.86
C ASP A 2 4.19 -11.16 7.30
N ARG A 3 5.41 -11.32 7.82
CA ARG A 3 5.81 -10.73 9.12
C ARG A 3 5.65 -9.20 9.16
N ARG A 4 5.91 -8.49 8.05
CA ARG A 4 5.78 -7.02 8.01
C ARG A 4 4.30 -6.62 8.14
N THR A 5 3.44 -7.27 7.37
CA THR A 5 1.99 -7.06 7.42
C THR A 5 1.42 -7.42 8.80
N ALA A 6 1.87 -8.51 9.40
CA ALA A 6 1.46 -8.92 10.75
C ALA A 6 1.83 -7.88 11.81
N ILE A 7 3.03 -7.29 11.75
CA ILE A 7 3.44 -6.21 12.68
C ILE A 7 2.49 -5.02 12.57
N VAL A 8 2.17 -4.59 11.35
CA VAL A 8 1.32 -3.41 11.12
C VAL A 8 -0.14 -3.67 11.53
N ASN A 9 -0.67 -4.85 11.22
CA ASN A 9 -2.03 -5.24 11.63
C ASN A 9 -2.15 -5.36 13.16
N ASN A 10 -1.17 -5.98 13.82
CA ASN A 10 -1.17 -6.11 15.28
C ASN A 10 -0.95 -4.77 16.00
N GLY A 11 -0.27 -3.83 15.34
CA GLY A 11 -0.08 -2.47 15.82
C GLY A 11 -1.30 -1.55 15.65
N GLN A 12 -2.40 -2.06 15.09
CA GLN A 12 -3.63 -1.29 14.82
C GLN A 12 -3.37 0.01 14.02
N ALA A 13 -2.44 -0.03 13.07
CA ALA A 13 -2.11 1.14 12.28
C ALA A 13 -3.29 1.57 11.39
N ASP A 14 -3.47 2.89 11.23
CA ASP A 14 -4.50 3.45 10.35
C ASP A 14 -4.17 3.31 8.86
N VAL A 15 -2.88 3.12 8.51
CA VAL A 15 -2.38 3.02 7.13
C VAL A 15 -1.07 2.23 7.07
N LEU A 16 -0.85 1.51 5.97
CA LEU A 16 0.41 0.84 5.67
C LEU A 16 1.08 1.52 4.46
N ILE A 17 2.33 1.96 4.62
CA ILE A 17 3.17 2.47 3.53
C ILE A 17 4.42 1.62 3.46
N SER A 18 4.60 0.89 2.36
CA SER A 18 5.87 0.21 2.09
C SER A 18 6.73 1.08 1.18
N ILE A 19 7.86 1.56 1.69
CA ILE A 19 8.78 2.39 0.91
C ILE A 19 9.87 1.51 0.29
N HIS A 20 10.14 1.67 -1.01
CA HIS A 20 11.13 0.93 -1.78
C HIS A 20 11.95 1.87 -2.65
N ALA A 21 13.20 1.48 -2.93
CA ALA A 21 13.97 1.98 -4.06
C ALA A 21 14.18 0.80 -5.01
N ASP A 22 13.51 0.82 -6.15
CA ASP A 22 13.37 -0.35 -7.01
C ASP A 22 14.53 -0.50 -7.99
N ALA A 23 14.46 -1.54 -8.82
CA ALA A 23 15.36 -1.76 -9.94
C ALA A 23 14.53 -2.19 -11.16
N ALA A 24 14.90 -1.73 -12.34
CA ALA A 24 14.27 -2.10 -13.59
C ALA A 24 15.31 -2.67 -14.57
N PRO A 25 14.95 -3.65 -15.42
CA PRO A 25 15.88 -4.19 -16.43
C PRO A 25 16.39 -3.13 -17.43
N ARG A 26 15.60 -2.07 -17.66
CA ARG A 26 15.96 -0.96 -18.55
C ARG A 26 16.44 0.23 -17.70
N PRO A 27 17.69 0.70 -17.86
CA PRO A 27 18.21 1.85 -17.11
C PRO A 27 17.49 3.17 -17.36
N SER A 28 16.71 3.28 -18.45
CA SER A 28 15.92 4.47 -18.77
C SER A 28 14.64 4.62 -17.93
N VAL A 29 14.22 3.57 -17.21
CA VAL A 29 13.07 3.63 -16.30
C VAL A 29 13.49 4.39 -15.05
N ARG A 30 12.75 5.45 -14.72
CA ARG A 30 13.05 6.34 -13.60
C ARG A 30 11.80 7.03 -13.07
N GLY A 31 11.95 7.67 -11.91
CA GLY A 31 10.92 8.44 -11.22
C GLY A 31 10.10 7.63 -10.22
N ALA A 32 9.46 8.34 -9.29
CA ALA A 32 8.65 7.74 -8.25
C ALA A 32 7.34 7.14 -8.80
N GLN A 33 6.87 6.09 -8.15
CA GLN A 33 5.66 5.36 -8.48
C GLN A 33 4.96 4.89 -7.21
N VAL A 34 3.62 4.96 -7.19
CA VAL A 34 2.78 4.41 -6.13
C VAL A 34 1.98 3.23 -6.66
N LEU A 35 2.09 2.09 -5.98
CA LEU A 35 1.37 0.86 -6.32
C LEU A 35 0.33 0.52 -5.25
N THR A 36 -0.86 0.15 -5.70
CA THR A 36 -1.90 -0.47 -4.87
C THR A 36 -2.09 -1.95 -5.24
N LEU A 37 -2.85 -2.68 -4.40
CA LEU A 37 -3.11 -4.09 -4.63
C LEU A 37 -3.98 -4.29 -5.89
N MET A 38 -3.55 -5.19 -6.77
CA MET A 38 -4.37 -5.74 -7.85
C MET A 38 -5.19 -6.94 -7.32
N PRO A 39 -6.52 -6.83 -7.15
CA PRO A 39 -7.34 -7.84 -6.47
C PRO A 39 -7.42 -9.16 -7.25
N ASN A 40 -7.67 -9.05 -8.56
CA ASN A 40 -7.94 -10.19 -9.44
C ASN A 40 -6.70 -11.06 -9.70
N GLY A 41 -5.50 -10.53 -9.44
CA GLY A 41 -4.24 -11.26 -9.55
C GLY A 41 -4.01 -12.25 -8.41
N TYR A 42 -4.70 -12.05 -7.27
CA TYR A 42 -4.56 -12.89 -6.07
C TYR A 42 -5.75 -13.83 -5.87
N GLN A 43 -6.98 -13.39 -6.15
CA GLN A 43 -8.19 -14.24 -6.07
C GLN A 43 -8.08 -15.52 -6.90
N ARG A 44 -7.42 -15.46 -8.07
CA ARG A 44 -7.22 -16.64 -8.95
C ARG A 44 -6.22 -17.67 -8.40
N ARG A 45 -5.49 -17.33 -7.34
CA ARG A 45 -4.48 -18.18 -6.69
C ARG A 45 -4.97 -18.75 -5.35
N LEU A 46 -6.14 -18.33 -4.89
CA LEU A 46 -6.75 -18.86 -3.68
C LEU A 46 -7.56 -20.11 -4.05
N PRO A 47 -7.41 -21.23 -3.32
CA PRO A 47 -8.37 -22.33 -3.43
C PRO A 47 -9.77 -21.79 -3.06
N ALA A 48 -10.82 -22.35 -3.67
CA ALA A 48 -12.19 -22.09 -3.24
C ALA A 48 -12.34 -22.61 -1.81
N ALA A 49 -12.10 -21.75 -0.83
CA ALA A 49 -12.23 -22.09 0.58
C ALA A 49 -13.68 -21.84 1.00
N ASP A 50 -14.32 -22.83 1.59
CA ASP A 50 -15.50 -22.59 2.43
C ASP A 50 -15.06 -21.63 3.55
N THR A 51 -15.40 -20.36 3.43
CA THR A 51 -14.95 -19.30 4.34
C THR A 51 -15.70 -19.29 5.66
N SER A 52 -16.45 -20.36 5.99
CA SER A 52 -17.18 -20.44 7.25
C SER A 52 -16.45 -21.37 8.21
N ALA A 53 -15.99 -20.83 9.34
CA ALA A 53 -15.45 -21.63 10.43
C ALA A 53 -16.39 -21.59 11.63
N THR A 54 -16.60 -22.75 12.24
CA THR A 54 -17.36 -22.85 13.49
C THR A 54 -16.39 -22.71 14.65
N VAL A 55 -16.51 -21.63 15.43
CA VAL A 55 -15.66 -21.37 16.60
C VAL A 55 -16.46 -21.49 17.89
N PRO A 56 -15.88 -22.04 18.97
CA PRO A 56 -16.52 -22.09 20.28
C PRO A 56 -16.61 -20.69 20.89
N VAL A 57 -17.68 -20.41 21.64
CA VAL A 57 -17.89 -19.13 22.32
C VAL A 57 -17.81 -19.30 23.83
N ALA A 58 -17.22 -18.33 24.53
CA ALA A 58 -17.23 -18.29 25.99
C ALA A 58 -18.69 -18.20 26.49
N GLY A 59 -19.15 -19.23 27.19
CA GLY A 59 -20.56 -19.40 27.60
C GLY A 59 -21.22 -20.67 27.05
N GLY A 60 -20.54 -21.41 26.16
CA GLY A 60 -21.07 -22.63 25.55
C GLY A 60 -21.74 -22.37 24.19
N GLY A 61 -21.71 -23.37 23.32
CA GLY A 61 -22.19 -23.29 21.94
C GLY A 61 -21.10 -22.88 20.95
N THR A 62 -21.50 -22.79 19.68
CA THR A 62 -20.62 -22.44 18.58
C THR A 62 -21.19 -21.27 17.79
N ARG A 63 -20.30 -20.44 17.25
CA ARG A 63 -20.64 -19.37 16.33
C ARG A 63 -19.97 -19.65 15.00
N MET A 64 -20.72 -19.50 13.93
CA MET A 64 -20.18 -19.47 12.59
C MET A 64 -19.57 -18.08 12.35
N ILE A 65 -18.28 -18.06 12.04
CA ILE A 65 -17.57 -16.86 11.64
C ILE A 65 -17.16 -16.99 10.18
N ASP A 66 -17.33 -15.90 9.44
CA ASP A 66 -16.70 -15.78 8.14
C ASP A 66 -15.20 -15.56 8.35
N VAL A 67 -14.41 -16.59 8.08
CA VAL A 67 -12.96 -16.49 7.95
C VAL A 67 -12.69 -15.87 6.59
N VAL A 68 -12.54 -14.55 6.57
CA VAL A 68 -11.98 -13.86 5.41
C VAL A 68 -10.54 -14.37 5.26
N PRO A 69 -10.20 -15.04 4.14
CA PRO A 69 -8.82 -15.40 3.86
C PRO A 69 -7.94 -14.17 4.01
N TRP A 70 -6.79 -14.31 4.64
CA TRP A 70 -5.91 -13.18 4.95
C TRP A 70 -5.58 -12.36 3.69
N GLU A 71 -5.49 -13.03 2.54
CA GLU A 71 -5.24 -12.44 1.22
C GLU A 71 -6.38 -11.55 0.69
N LEU A 72 -7.56 -11.59 1.30
CA LEU A 72 -8.70 -10.73 1.00
C LEU A 72 -8.87 -9.58 1.99
N ALA A 73 -8.03 -9.48 3.04
CA ALA A 73 -8.14 -8.47 4.09
C ALA A 73 -8.09 -7.03 3.54
N GLN A 74 -7.40 -6.83 2.42
CA GLN A 74 -7.28 -5.53 1.78
C GLN A 74 -8.50 -5.16 0.92
N LEU A 75 -9.34 -6.10 0.46
CA LEU A 75 -10.45 -5.77 -0.46
C LEU A 75 -11.34 -4.60 0.01
N PRO A 76 -11.74 -4.51 1.29
CA PRO A 76 -12.59 -3.41 1.77
C PRO A 76 -11.89 -2.04 1.77
N HIS A 77 -10.55 -2.00 1.68
CA HIS A 77 -9.77 -0.77 1.79
C HIS A 77 -9.20 -0.30 0.45
N LEU A 78 -9.53 -0.96 -0.67
CA LEU A 78 -8.98 -0.65 -2.00
C LEU A 78 -9.28 0.77 -2.45
N ASP A 79 -10.53 1.23 -2.31
CA ASP A 79 -10.93 2.58 -2.74
C ASP A 79 -10.17 3.66 -1.97
N ARG A 80 -9.99 3.46 -0.65
CA ARG A 80 -9.21 4.36 0.19
C ARG A 80 -7.71 4.27 -0.12
N SER A 81 -7.19 3.08 -0.40
CA SER A 81 -5.80 2.90 -0.85
C SER A 81 -5.52 3.60 -2.18
N ASN A 82 -6.46 3.52 -3.13
CA ASN A 82 -6.37 4.19 -4.43
C ASN A 82 -6.47 5.72 -4.30
N SER A 83 -7.36 6.20 -3.45
CA SER A 83 -7.50 7.64 -3.16
C SER A 83 -6.24 8.19 -2.46
N PHE A 84 -5.69 7.44 -1.50
CA PHE A 84 -4.44 7.79 -0.84
C PHE A 84 -3.26 7.77 -1.82
N ALA A 85 -3.15 6.76 -2.68
CA ALA A 85 -2.14 6.70 -3.72
C ALA A 85 -2.21 7.91 -4.68
N ALA A 86 -3.41 8.31 -5.08
CA ALA A 86 -3.63 9.48 -5.92
C ALA A 86 -3.16 10.78 -5.21
N SER A 87 -3.48 10.94 -3.92
CA SER A 87 -3.00 12.08 -3.11
C SER A 87 -1.46 12.10 -3.02
N VAL A 88 -0.82 10.97 -2.74
CA VAL A 88 0.66 10.88 -2.73
C VAL A 88 1.25 11.30 -4.08
N VAL A 89 0.71 10.81 -5.20
CA VAL A 89 1.19 11.18 -6.55
C VAL A 89 1.01 12.68 -6.82
N GLN A 90 -0.08 13.29 -6.38
CA GLN A 90 -0.27 14.75 -6.52
C GLN A 90 0.77 15.52 -5.70
N HIS A 91 0.97 15.18 -4.43
CA HIS A 91 1.94 15.90 -3.59
C HIS A 91 3.39 15.73 -4.05
N LEU A 92 3.73 14.58 -4.64
CA LEU A 92 5.03 14.38 -5.32
C LEU A 92 5.15 15.28 -6.56
N ARG A 93 4.10 15.38 -7.37
CA ARG A 93 4.06 16.25 -8.57
C ARG A 93 4.20 17.72 -8.21
N ASP A 94 3.47 18.19 -7.20
CA ASP A 94 3.48 19.58 -6.75
C ASP A 94 4.86 20.01 -6.24
N ARG A 95 5.63 19.05 -5.73
CA ARG A 95 7.03 19.21 -5.30
C ARG A 95 8.05 18.94 -6.40
N GLN A 96 7.59 18.79 -7.64
CA GLN A 96 8.43 18.57 -8.81
C GLN A 96 9.32 17.31 -8.71
N ILE A 97 8.90 16.31 -7.94
CA ILE A 97 9.58 15.02 -7.89
C ILE A 97 9.38 14.31 -9.25
N PRO A 98 10.45 13.81 -9.90
CA PRO A 98 10.31 13.04 -11.12
C PRO A 98 9.39 11.84 -10.91
N LEU A 99 8.41 11.68 -11.80
CA LEU A 99 7.42 10.61 -11.73
C LEU A 99 7.66 9.58 -12.85
N ALA A 100 7.43 8.31 -12.55
CA ALA A 100 7.42 7.27 -13.56
C ALA A 100 6.33 7.52 -14.60
N ALA A 101 6.46 6.94 -15.80
CA ALA A 101 5.46 7.06 -16.87
C ALA A 101 4.04 6.64 -16.43
N ARG A 102 3.95 5.72 -15.46
CA ARG A 102 2.72 5.34 -14.75
C ARG A 102 2.91 5.59 -13.26
N PRO A 103 2.64 6.82 -12.77
CA PRO A 103 2.94 7.18 -11.38
C PRO A 103 2.00 6.53 -10.38
N GLN A 104 0.81 6.11 -10.81
CA GLN A 104 -0.12 5.29 -10.04
C GLN A 104 -0.44 4.04 -10.86
N ASP A 105 -0.21 2.86 -10.29
CA ASP A 105 -0.53 1.58 -10.94
C ASP A 105 -0.93 0.52 -9.90
N THR A 106 -1.32 -0.67 -10.34
CA THR A 106 -1.69 -1.80 -9.49
C THR A 106 -0.76 -2.99 -9.74
N ALA A 107 -0.49 -3.78 -8.70
CA ALA A 107 0.32 -5.00 -8.83
C ALA A 107 -0.14 -6.10 -7.85
N PRO A 108 0.12 -7.39 -8.14
CA PRO A 108 -0.24 -8.50 -7.26
C PRO A 108 0.69 -8.59 -6.03
N LEU A 109 0.68 -7.55 -5.20
CA LEU A 109 1.58 -7.34 -4.08
C LEU A 109 1.14 -8.13 -2.85
N ARG A 110 1.77 -9.28 -2.61
CA ARG A 110 1.55 -10.12 -1.41
C ARG A 110 1.65 -9.35 -0.10
N LEU A 111 2.55 -8.37 -0.02
CA LEU A 111 2.72 -7.52 1.16
C LEU A 111 1.43 -6.75 1.51
N LEU A 112 0.72 -6.25 0.49
CA LEU A 112 -0.48 -5.44 0.67
C LEU A 112 -1.74 -6.30 0.81
N ALA A 113 -1.75 -7.51 0.24
CA ALA A 113 -2.91 -8.42 0.25
C ALA A 113 -3.47 -8.66 1.66
N GLY A 114 -2.58 -8.85 2.63
CA GLY A 114 -2.93 -9.09 4.03
C GLY A 114 -3.19 -7.85 4.87
N ALA A 115 -3.04 -6.64 4.33
CA ALA A 115 -3.17 -5.41 5.12
C ALA A 115 -4.65 -5.10 5.39
N ASN A 116 -5.03 -5.01 6.67
CA ASN A 116 -6.42 -4.72 7.08
C ASN A 116 -6.66 -3.21 7.32
N MET A 117 -6.00 -2.38 6.51
CA MET A 117 -6.09 -0.92 6.50
C MET A 117 -5.73 -0.43 5.10
N PRO A 118 -5.96 0.85 4.74
CA PRO A 118 -5.42 1.41 3.50
C PRO A 118 -3.92 1.15 3.37
N ALA A 119 -3.49 0.68 2.20
CA ALA A 119 -2.13 0.22 2.00
C ALA A 119 -1.58 0.56 0.61
N ILE A 120 -0.38 1.13 0.57
CA ILE A 120 0.35 1.45 -0.66
C ILE A 120 1.79 0.96 -0.61
N LEU A 121 2.38 0.76 -1.78
CA LEU A 121 3.82 0.69 -1.97
C LEU A 121 4.28 1.97 -2.67
N LEU A 122 5.15 2.74 -2.05
CA LEU A 122 5.83 3.87 -2.68
C LEU A 122 7.21 3.42 -3.14
N SER A 123 7.42 3.40 -4.45
CA SER A 123 8.75 3.36 -5.06
C SER A 123 9.25 4.79 -5.19
N VAL A 124 10.35 5.11 -4.51
CA VAL A 124 10.93 6.47 -4.52
C VAL A 124 11.77 6.74 -5.78
N GLY A 125 12.01 5.70 -6.59
CA GLY A 125 12.82 5.76 -7.81
C GLY A 125 13.48 4.40 -8.08
N PHE A 126 14.26 4.34 -9.16
CA PHE A 126 14.93 3.11 -9.60
C PHE A 126 16.46 3.24 -9.47
N LEU A 127 17.09 2.45 -8.59
CA LEU A 127 18.55 2.45 -8.37
C LEU A 127 19.36 2.02 -9.60
N THR A 128 18.71 1.38 -10.58
CA THR A 128 19.29 1.06 -11.89
C THR A 128 19.39 2.27 -12.83
N ASN A 129 18.70 3.37 -12.51
CA ASN A 129 18.81 4.64 -13.22
C ASN A 129 19.78 5.56 -12.48
N VAL A 130 20.76 6.11 -13.22
CA VAL A 130 21.83 6.92 -12.64
C VAL A 130 21.31 8.24 -12.03
N ASP A 131 20.30 8.87 -12.63
CA ASP A 131 19.75 10.13 -12.14
C ASP A 131 18.99 9.92 -10.83
N ASP A 132 18.16 8.87 -10.76
CA ASP A 132 17.43 8.52 -9.54
C ASP A 132 18.39 8.09 -8.42
N ALA A 133 19.40 7.26 -8.73
CA ALA A 133 20.39 6.85 -7.74
C ALA A 133 21.17 8.05 -7.16
N ALA A 134 21.57 9.00 -8.02
CA ALA A 134 22.24 10.23 -7.59
C ALA A 134 21.32 11.12 -6.75
N ALA A 135 20.07 11.31 -7.19
CA ALA A 135 19.07 12.10 -6.47
C ALA A 135 18.76 11.53 -5.08
N LEU A 136 18.61 10.21 -4.96
CA LEU A 136 18.29 9.52 -3.71
C LEU A 136 19.48 9.41 -2.76
N ALA A 137 20.72 9.55 -3.25
CA ALA A 137 21.92 9.62 -2.42
C ALA A 137 22.08 11.00 -1.73
N GLY A 138 21.45 12.04 -2.28
CA GLY A 138 21.38 13.37 -1.66
C GLY A 138 20.32 13.45 -0.56
N ALA A 139 20.26 14.60 0.13
CA ALA A 139 19.28 14.83 1.20
C ALA A 139 17.98 15.49 0.68
N ASP A 140 18.07 16.32 -0.37
CA ASP A 140 16.97 17.20 -0.78
C ASP A 140 15.77 16.44 -1.36
N VAL A 141 16.03 15.43 -2.20
CA VAL A 141 14.96 14.62 -2.83
C VAL A 141 14.28 13.72 -1.79
N PRO A 142 14.99 12.95 -0.95
CA PRO A 142 14.35 12.23 0.15
C PRO A 142 13.54 13.12 1.09
N ALA A 143 14.06 14.31 1.46
CA ALA A 143 13.32 15.25 2.29
C ALA A 143 12.01 15.71 1.62
N SER A 144 12.07 16.07 0.34
CA SER A 144 10.90 16.49 -0.43
C SER A 144 9.86 15.36 -0.60
N ILE A 145 10.31 14.10 -0.72
CA ILE A 145 9.42 12.93 -0.73
C ILE A 145 8.75 12.74 0.63
N VAL A 146 9.47 12.93 1.73
CA VAL A 146 8.90 12.87 3.09
C VAL A 146 7.84 13.96 3.27
N ASP A 147 8.10 15.19 2.84
CA ASP A 147 7.13 16.27 2.90
C ASP A 147 5.88 15.98 2.06
N ALA A 148 6.04 15.34 0.90
CA ALA A 148 4.92 14.89 0.08
C ALA A 148 4.06 13.84 0.79
N LEU A 149 4.71 12.87 1.43
CA LEU A 149 4.04 11.82 2.21
C LEU A 149 3.29 12.39 3.42
N ILE A 150 3.88 13.35 4.14
CA ILE A 150 3.24 14.01 5.28
C ILE A 150 1.97 14.73 4.82
N ALA A 151 2.03 15.47 3.71
CA ALA A 151 0.87 16.16 3.17
C ALA A 151 -0.26 15.18 2.77
N ALA A 152 0.10 14.08 2.09
CA ALA A 152 -0.87 13.04 1.74
C ALA A 152 -1.48 12.33 2.96
N LEU A 153 -0.70 12.12 4.02
CA LEU A 153 -1.19 11.55 5.28
C LEU A 153 -2.18 12.48 5.99
N ILE A 154 -1.98 13.79 5.90
CA ILE A 154 -2.94 14.79 6.42
C ILE A 154 -4.26 14.69 5.65
N ASP A 155 -4.22 14.59 4.32
CA ASP A 155 -5.41 14.40 3.48
C ASP A 155 -6.16 13.12 3.85
N LEU A 156 -5.45 12.00 3.97
CA LEU A 156 -6.01 10.70 4.36
C LEU A 156 -6.68 10.80 5.74
N ARG A 157 -6.01 11.42 6.72
CA ARG A 157 -6.57 11.60 8.06
C ARG A 157 -7.86 12.42 8.02
N ALA A 158 -7.90 13.49 7.23
CA ALA A 158 -9.10 14.31 7.06
C ALA A 158 -10.25 13.53 6.39
N GLU A 159 -9.94 12.70 5.39
CA GLU A 159 -10.89 11.78 4.77
C GLU A 159 -11.46 10.77 5.78
N MET A 160 -10.59 10.12 6.55
CA MET A 160 -11.00 9.14 7.57
C MET A 160 -11.85 9.76 8.68
N ALA A 161 -11.64 11.04 9.01
CA ALA A 161 -12.45 11.75 9.98
C ALA A 161 -13.87 12.07 9.45
N ARG A 162 -14.02 12.29 8.13
CA ARG A 162 -15.33 12.52 7.49
C ARG A 162 -16.16 11.24 7.38
N GLY A 163 -15.53 10.10 7.09
CA GLY A 163 -16.21 8.80 6.95
C GLY A 163 -16.66 8.13 8.26
N ARG A 164 -16.34 8.70 9.43
CA ARG A 164 -16.78 8.20 10.75
C ARG A 164 -18.06 8.87 11.28
N ARG A 165 -18.64 9.81 10.54
CA ARG A 165 -19.86 10.54 10.92
C ARG A 165 -21.10 9.91 10.30
#